data_AF-A0A1H4E3S3-F1
#
_entry.id   AF-A0A1H4E3S3-F1
#
_cell.length_a   1.000
_cell.length_b   1.000
_cell.length_c   1.000
_cell.angle_alpha   90.00
_cell.angle_beta   90.00
_cell.angle_gamma   90.00
#
_symmetry.space_group_name_H-M   'P 1'
#
loop_
_entity.id
_entity.type
_entity.pdbx_description
1 polymer ?
#
loop_
_entity_poly.entity_id
_entity_poly.type
_entity_poly.pdbx_seq_one_letter_code
_entity_poly.pdbx_strand_id
1 'polypeptide(L)'
;MTRRAALLLLAVCVAGRGAADAPADWSLAIVPAPLGPEIYVGEMIPVTLRGVYGGGVALENLEAPETPGLSWVQLGRDRWFDEMVDGLARRVFERRYAMWAEKSGTLEIPSFGHQLTLIPRRGEREEVTMIAPPATLRIAPPPVAGEAGPDRWLPLTALHVDETWSGPTDALDIGEVAVRTVTLLAHGLTPDRMPTTPDIDTDAVFVFPEDEIRTVEITPDGPVTTVVWRWTITPDTPEPSLIPPLRIPWFDTRAREMREIALPARRFAVDGAVFGVERRDERLERAARWAGPLGFAGGLALGAGAIAAAARRRGLSAREALAAVAVRARRALAPVAARIELWRARAGLRAAVARGDAFAARRAARRRAQAGDLDPATLAMFDRLAYGPEPTSRDALRRAAERQPRGA
;
A
#
# COMPACT_ATOMS: atom_id res chain seq x y z
N MET A 1 -14.00 25.38 20.08
CA MET A 1 -14.61 24.05 20.33
C MET A 1 -14.23 23.20 19.13
N THR A 2 -13.33 22.23 19.17
CA THR A 2 -13.11 21.14 20.12
C THR A 2 -11.61 20.83 20.19
N ARG A 3 -11.06 20.80 21.41
CA ARG A 3 -9.68 20.35 21.68
C ARG A 3 -9.69 18.82 21.65
N ARG A 4 -8.96 18.20 20.71
CA ARG A 4 -8.66 16.77 20.77
C ARG A 4 -7.53 16.57 21.79
N ALA A 5 -7.89 16.06 22.95
CA ALA A 5 -6.93 15.60 23.95
C ALA A 5 -6.27 14.32 23.41
N ALA A 6 -4.97 14.40 23.12
CA ALA A 6 -4.15 13.21 22.95
C ALA A 6 -3.84 12.68 24.35
N LEU A 7 -4.49 11.57 24.72
CA LEU A 7 -4.09 10.78 25.89
C LEU A 7 -2.77 10.08 25.53
N LEU A 8 -1.67 10.64 26.01
CA LEU A 8 -0.41 9.91 26.17
C LEU A 8 -0.63 8.85 27.25
N LEU A 9 -0.76 7.58 26.84
CA LEU A 9 -0.62 6.44 27.73
C LEU A 9 0.84 6.40 28.20
N LEU A 10 1.06 6.91 29.41
CA LEU A 10 2.31 6.78 30.13
C LEU A 10 2.47 5.29 30.45
N ALA A 11 3.35 4.59 29.73
CA ALA A 11 3.80 3.26 30.12
C ALA A 11 4.58 3.43 31.43
N VAL A 12 3.94 3.11 32.56
CA VAL A 12 4.60 3.02 33.85
C VAL A 12 5.56 1.84 33.76
N CYS A 13 6.85 2.13 33.57
CA CYS A 13 7.91 1.15 33.73
C CYS A 13 8.00 0.81 35.22
N VAL A 14 7.30 -0.24 35.66
CA VAL A 14 7.59 -0.86 36.95
C VAL A 14 8.89 -1.64 36.75
N ALA A 15 10.02 -0.98 36.96
CA ALA A 15 11.30 -1.66 37.16
C ALA A 15 11.20 -2.44 38.48
N GLY A 16 10.71 -3.67 38.41
CA GLY A 16 10.76 -4.58 39.56
C GLY A 16 12.22 -4.94 39.85
N ARG A 17 12.60 -4.81 41.12
CA ARG A 17 13.87 -5.32 41.63
C ARG A 17 13.74 -6.83 41.80
N GLY A 18 14.24 -7.59 40.85
CA GLY A 18 14.42 -9.04 40.97
C GLY A 18 15.90 -9.37 41.11
N ALA A 19 16.43 -9.36 42.33
CA ALA A 19 17.69 -10.04 42.61
C ALA A 19 17.83 -10.27 44.12
N ALA A 20 18.32 -11.46 44.49
CA ALA A 20 18.66 -11.77 45.88
C ALA A 20 19.93 -11.02 46.36
N ASP A 21 20.81 -10.58 45.44
CA ASP A 21 22.13 -9.98 45.77
C ASP A 21 22.63 -8.87 44.78
N ALA A 22 21.78 -8.29 43.93
CA ALA A 22 22.27 -7.26 42.98
C ALA A 22 22.50 -5.89 43.64
N PRO A 23 23.53 -5.12 43.19
CA PRO A 23 23.73 -3.74 43.61
C PRO A 23 22.48 -2.86 43.38
N ALA A 24 22.20 -1.94 44.30
CA ALA A 24 20.95 -1.16 44.36
C ALA A 24 20.66 -0.29 43.11
N ASP A 25 21.66 -0.10 42.26
CA ASP A 25 21.68 0.76 41.08
C ASP A 25 21.66 0.00 39.75
N TRP A 26 21.47 -1.31 39.78
CA TRP A 26 21.38 -2.16 38.57
C TRP A 26 19.94 -2.57 38.31
N SER A 27 19.61 -2.77 37.04
CA SER A 27 18.26 -3.20 36.65
C SER A 27 18.28 -4.06 35.41
N LEU A 28 17.35 -5.01 35.33
CA LEU A 28 16.99 -5.70 34.11
C LEU A 28 15.47 -5.59 33.95
N ALA A 29 15.02 -5.16 32.78
CA ALA A 29 13.60 -4.92 32.53
C ALA A 29 13.17 -5.44 31.16
N ILE A 30 11.98 -6.04 31.12
CA ILE A 30 11.27 -6.37 29.89
C ILE A 30 10.45 -5.14 29.49
N VAL A 31 10.74 -4.57 28.33
CA VAL A 31 10.09 -3.34 27.85
C VAL A 31 9.39 -3.63 26.51
N PRO A 32 8.10 -4.00 26.55
CA PRO A 32 7.28 -4.04 25.34
C PRO A 32 7.19 -2.63 24.74
N ALA A 33 7.37 -2.53 23.42
CA ALA A 33 7.15 -1.28 22.70
C ALA A 33 5.68 -0.87 22.82
N PRO A 34 5.38 0.44 22.82
CA PRO A 34 4.02 0.91 22.79
C PRO A 34 3.37 0.43 21.48
N LEU A 35 2.42 -0.48 21.64
CA LEU A 35 1.48 -0.86 20.60
C LEU A 35 0.23 0.01 20.76
N GLY A 36 -0.67 0.02 19.78
CA GLY A 36 -1.90 0.81 19.86
C GLY A 36 -2.73 0.53 21.13
N PRO A 37 -3.93 1.13 21.28
CA PRO A 37 -4.75 0.96 22.48
C PRO A 37 -5.09 -0.51 22.80
N GLU A 38 -5.03 -1.40 21.81
CA GLU A 38 -5.21 -2.85 21.96
C GLU A 38 -4.11 -3.59 21.21
N ILE A 39 -3.75 -4.79 21.65
CA ILE A 39 -2.84 -5.70 20.95
C ILE A 39 -3.67 -6.89 20.49
N TYR A 40 -3.65 -7.23 19.21
CA TYR A 40 -4.42 -8.36 18.69
C TYR A 40 -3.59 -9.66 18.63
N VAL A 41 -4.28 -10.80 18.63
CA VAL A 41 -3.65 -12.11 18.34
C VAL A 41 -2.89 -12.05 17.02
N GLY A 42 -1.69 -12.64 16.97
CA GLY A 42 -0.85 -12.65 15.78
C GLY A 42 -0.21 -11.30 15.42
N GLU A 43 -0.51 -10.21 16.11
CA GLU A 43 0.20 -8.94 15.94
C GLU A 43 1.62 -9.04 16.50
N MET A 44 2.59 -8.48 15.78
CA MET A 44 3.98 -8.42 16.25
C MET A 44 4.10 -7.47 17.43
N ILE A 45 4.69 -7.97 18.51
CA ILE A 45 4.98 -7.24 19.74
C ILE A 45 6.49 -7.06 19.82
N PRO A 46 7.04 -5.89 19.48
CA PRO A 46 8.45 -5.61 19.72
C PRO A 46 8.70 -5.54 21.22
N VAL A 47 9.67 -6.32 21.72
CA VAL A 47 10.05 -6.36 23.14
C VAL A 47 11.54 -6.11 23.26
N THR A 48 11.92 -5.19 24.12
CA THR A 48 13.34 -4.95 24.44
C THR A 48 13.62 -5.44 25.85
N LEU A 49 14.53 -6.40 25.98
CA LEU A 49 15.15 -6.70 27.26
C LEU A 49 16.29 -5.72 27.47
N ARG A 50 16.14 -4.84 28.47
CA ARG A 50 17.09 -3.77 28.76
C ARG A 50 17.75 -3.96 30.12
N GLY A 51 19.06 -4.11 30.12
CA GLY A 51 19.91 -4.18 31.30
C GLY A 51 20.65 -2.88 31.53
N VAL A 52 20.76 -2.42 32.78
CA VAL A 52 21.57 -1.27 33.20
C VAL A 52 22.49 -1.74 34.31
N TYR A 53 23.80 -1.65 34.08
CA TYR A 53 24.82 -2.18 34.97
C TYR A 53 25.87 -1.14 35.32
N GLY A 54 26.44 -1.27 36.51
CA GLY A 54 27.59 -0.53 36.97
C GLY A 54 28.89 -1.27 36.64
N GLY A 55 29.86 -0.58 36.04
CA GLY A 55 31.17 -1.18 35.79
C GLY A 55 31.28 -2.03 34.51
N GLY A 56 32.41 -2.70 34.36
CA GLY A 56 32.72 -3.50 33.17
C GLY A 56 32.20 -4.92 33.29
N VAL A 57 31.52 -5.40 32.26
CA VAL A 57 31.08 -6.79 32.12
C VAL A 57 32.12 -7.55 31.30
N ALA A 58 32.64 -8.67 31.83
CA ALA A 58 33.60 -9.54 31.15
C ALA A 58 32.91 -10.63 30.34
N LEU A 59 31.93 -11.29 30.96
CA LEU A 59 31.17 -12.41 30.40
C LEU A 59 29.70 -12.19 30.71
N GLU A 60 28.86 -12.66 29.80
CA GLU A 60 27.42 -12.63 29.94
C GLU A 60 26.84 -13.98 29.50
N ASN A 61 25.78 -14.39 30.18
CA ASN A 61 24.93 -15.48 29.76
C ASN A 61 23.47 -15.10 30.02
N LEU A 62 22.69 -14.93 28.95
CA LEU A 62 21.26 -14.70 29.04
C LEU A 62 20.46 -16.00 28.91
N GLU A 63 19.72 -16.33 29.97
CA GLU A 63 18.77 -17.43 29.99
C GLU A 63 17.37 -16.91 29.62
N ALA A 64 16.92 -17.25 28.41
CA ALA A 64 15.55 -16.98 27.97
C ALA A 64 14.60 -18.05 28.51
N PRO A 65 13.50 -17.68 29.19
CA PRO A 65 12.53 -18.64 29.68
C PRO A 65 11.70 -19.23 28.53
N GLU A 66 11.02 -20.35 28.80
CA GLU A 66 9.90 -20.75 27.97
C GLU A 66 8.80 -19.69 28.03
N THR A 67 8.13 -19.43 26.90
CA THR A 67 7.11 -18.38 26.79
C THR A 67 5.77 -19.00 26.33
N PRO A 68 4.98 -19.62 27.22
CA PRO A 68 3.75 -20.31 26.81
C PRO A 68 2.75 -19.38 26.10
N GLY A 69 2.29 -19.79 24.91
CA GLY A 69 1.35 -19.01 24.09
C GLY A 69 1.96 -17.77 23.41
N LEU A 70 3.28 -17.60 23.52
CA LEU A 70 4.06 -16.57 22.86
C LEU A 70 5.20 -17.24 22.09
N SER A 71 5.24 -16.98 20.79
CA SER A 71 6.40 -17.30 19.97
C SER A 71 7.26 -16.05 19.79
N TRP A 72 8.55 -16.22 19.52
CA TRP A 72 9.45 -15.08 19.36
C TRP A 72 10.63 -15.37 18.44
N VAL A 73 11.22 -14.29 17.92
CA VAL A 73 12.53 -14.30 17.27
C VAL A 73 13.36 -13.14 17.80
N GLN A 74 14.67 -13.32 17.91
CA GLN A 74 15.59 -12.24 18.28
C GLN A 74 15.82 -11.31 17.08
N LEU A 75 15.75 -10.01 17.32
CA LEU A 75 15.97 -8.96 16.33
C LEU A 75 17.41 -8.46 16.38
N GLY A 76 18.24 -8.98 15.49
CA GLY A 76 19.63 -8.60 15.37
C GLY A 76 20.51 -9.06 16.53
N ARG A 77 21.72 -8.50 16.59
CA ARG A 77 22.68 -8.80 17.64
C ARG A 77 22.44 -7.95 18.87
N ASP A 78 22.90 -8.45 20.01
CA ASP A 78 22.88 -7.72 21.25
C ASP A 78 23.70 -6.44 21.17
N ARG A 79 23.19 -5.41 21.83
CA ARG A 79 23.83 -4.11 21.88
C ARG A 79 24.34 -3.85 23.29
N TRP A 80 25.60 -3.44 23.35
CA TRP A 80 26.25 -2.97 24.56
C TRP A 80 26.80 -1.58 24.31
N PHE A 81 26.41 -0.60 25.13
CA PHE A 81 26.86 0.77 25.00
C PHE A 81 26.85 1.48 26.35
N ASP A 82 27.55 2.61 26.46
CA ASP A 82 27.53 3.44 27.66
C ASP A 82 26.45 4.54 27.50
N GLU A 83 25.63 4.73 28.54
CA GLU A 83 24.54 5.70 28.58
C GLU A 83 24.55 6.43 29.94
N MET A 84 24.18 7.71 29.94
CA MET A 84 23.98 8.47 31.19
C MET A 84 22.61 8.15 31.78
N VAL A 85 22.57 7.35 32.84
CA VAL A 85 21.33 7.00 33.57
C VAL A 85 21.43 7.57 34.98
N ASP A 86 20.44 8.37 35.37
CA ASP A 86 20.40 9.09 36.66
C ASP A 86 21.69 9.89 36.96
N GLY A 87 22.29 10.49 35.92
CA GLY A 87 23.51 11.29 36.03
C GLY A 87 24.81 10.50 36.17
N LEU A 88 24.77 9.17 36.03
CA LEU A 88 25.94 8.29 36.08
C LEU A 88 26.13 7.57 34.76
N ALA A 89 27.38 7.43 34.30
CA ALA A 89 27.70 6.63 33.13
C ALA A 89 27.50 5.14 33.46
N ARG A 90 26.55 4.50 32.79
CA ARG A 90 26.17 3.09 32.97
C ARG A 90 26.42 2.30 31.71
N ARG A 91 26.79 1.03 31.89
CA ARG A 91 26.84 0.08 30.79
C ARG A 91 25.43 -0.46 30.57
N VAL A 92 24.89 -0.25 29.37
CA VAL A 92 23.56 -0.67 28.97
C VAL A 92 23.66 -1.87 28.03
N PHE A 93 22.81 -2.85 28.30
CA PHE A 93 22.57 -4.02 27.46
C PHE A 93 21.18 -3.92 26.85
N GLU A 94 21.06 -4.18 25.55
CA GLU A 94 19.78 -4.32 24.88
C GLU A 94 19.77 -5.56 24.00
N ARG A 95 18.79 -6.43 24.24
CA ARG A 95 18.39 -7.49 23.32
C ARG A 95 16.95 -7.26 22.90
N ARG A 96 16.71 -7.28 21.59
CA ARG A 96 15.39 -7.00 21.01
C ARG A 96 14.76 -8.28 20.51
N TYR A 97 13.46 -8.42 20.69
CA TYR A 97 12.65 -9.54 20.26
C TYR A 97 11.45 -9.04 19.46
N ALA A 98 11.00 -9.81 18.48
CA ALA A 98 9.65 -9.75 17.97
C ALA A 98 8.90 -10.94 18.56
N MET A 99 7.80 -10.68 19.26
CA MET A 99 6.95 -11.72 19.86
C MET A 99 5.57 -11.71 19.20
N TRP A 100 4.91 -12.87 19.15
CA TRP A 100 3.53 -12.99 18.65
C TRP A 100 2.70 -13.86 19.60
N ALA A 101 1.54 -13.34 19.96
CA ALA A 101 0.55 -14.07 20.76
C ALA A 101 -0.23 -15.06 19.90
N GLU A 102 -0.30 -16.31 20.35
CA GLU A 102 -1.01 -17.39 19.65
C GLU A 102 -2.52 -17.39 19.93
N LYS A 103 -2.92 -16.86 21.10
CA LYS A 103 -4.31 -16.84 21.55
C LYS A 103 -4.65 -15.52 22.25
N SER A 104 -5.92 -15.16 22.23
CA SER A 104 -6.45 -14.01 22.96
C SER A 104 -6.52 -14.31 24.46
N GLY A 105 -6.37 -13.28 25.28
CA GLY A 105 -6.43 -13.37 26.73
C GLY A 105 -5.29 -12.59 27.40
N THR A 106 -5.14 -12.82 28.69
CA THR A 106 -3.99 -12.30 29.44
C THR A 106 -2.83 -13.29 29.29
N LEU A 107 -1.74 -12.84 28.70
CA LEU A 107 -0.49 -13.59 28.58
C LEU A 107 0.58 -12.96 29.45
N GLU A 108 1.54 -13.76 29.90
CA GLU A 108 2.69 -13.29 30.65
C GLU A 108 3.96 -13.59 29.87
N ILE A 109 4.85 -12.61 29.77
CA ILE A 109 6.25 -12.81 29.41
C ILE A 109 6.96 -13.16 30.73
N PRO A 110 7.44 -14.41 30.92
CA PRO A 110 8.08 -14.79 32.17
C PRO A 110 9.41 -14.06 32.39
N SER A 111 9.90 -14.15 33.62
CA SER A 111 11.15 -13.52 34.03
C SER A 111 12.36 -14.02 33.23
N PHE A 112 13.21 -13.09 32.78
CA PHE A 112 14.49 -13.40 32.15
C PHE A 112 15.61 -13.40 33.19
N GLY A 113 16.53 -14.36 33.10
CA GLY A 113 17.76 -14.39 33.89
C GLY A 113 18.95 -13.89 33.07
N HIS A 114 19.74 -12.97 33.62
CA HIS A 114 20.98 -12.50 33.00
C HIS A 114 22.13 -12.67 33.98
N GLN A 115 22.95 -13.68 33.74
CA GLN A 115 24.16 -13.97 34.50
C GLN A 115 25.31 -13.13 33.93
N LEU A 116 26.04 -12.43 34.81
CA LEU A 116 27.09 -11.50 34.45
C LEU A 116 28.34 -11.79 35.27
N THR A 117 29.49 -11.86 34.63
CA THR A 117 30.79 -11.84 35.33
C THR A 117 31.40 -10.47 35.23
N LEU A 118 31.73 -9.89 36.37
CA LEU A 118 32.17 -8.50 36.48
C LEU A 118 33.69 -8.37 36.45
N ILE A 119 34.15 -7.26 35.87
CA ILE A 119 35.53 -6.79 36.00
C ILE A 119 35.53 -5.70 37.07
N PRO A 120 35.87 -6.01 38.33
CA PRO A 120 35.99 -4.99 39.34
C PRO A 120 37.18 -4.07 39.02
N ARG A 121 37.11 -2.81 39.47
CA ARG A 121 38.26 -1.88 39.40
C ARG A 121 39.41 -2.30 40.33
N ARG A 122 39.09 -3.05 41.39
CA ARG A 122 40.00 -3.76 42.32
C ARG A 122 39.22 -4.93 42.94
N GLY A 123 39.77 -6.14 42.97
CA GLY A 123 39.15 -7.32 43.59
C GLY A 123 39.07 -8.54 42.69
N GLU A 124 38.47 -9.61 43.19
CA GLU A 124 38.20 -10.85 42.45
C GLU A 124 36.95 -10.70 41.57
N ARG A 125 36.88 -11.46 40.47
CA ARG A 125 35.70 -11.48 39.60
C ARG A 125 34.48 -11.88 40.40
N GLU A 126 33.40 -11.13 40.24
CA GLU A 126 32.13 -11.38 40.90
C GLU A 126 31.12 -11.84 39.84
N GLU A 127 30.31 -12.84 40.19
CA GLU A 127 29.20 -13.31 39.36
C GLU A 127 27.89 -12.79 39.94
N VAL A 128 27.10 -12.10 39.12
CA VAL A 128 25.82 -11.52 39.50
C VAL A 128 24.74 -12.02 38.55
N THR A 129 23.62 -12.48 39.10
CA THR A 129 22.44 -12.84 38.30
C THR A 129 21.36 -11.79 38.48
N MET A 130 20.97 -11.17 37.38
CA MET A 130 19.89 -10.19 37.32
C MET A 130 18.62 -10.85 36.82
N ILE A 131 17.50 -10.65 37.51
CA ILE A 131 16.20 -11.18 37.10
C ILE A 131 15.30 -10.03 36.63
N ALA A 132 14.85 -10.13 35.38
CA ALA A 132 13.83 -9.24 34.85
C ALA A 132 12.47 -9.64 35.43
N PRO A 133 11.69 -8.74 36.02
CA PRO A 133 10.32 -9.03 36.42
C PRO A 133 9.48 -9.47 35.20
N PRO A 134 8.48 -10.33 35.41
CA PRO A 134 7.58 -10.73 34.34
C PRO A 134 6.75 -9.54 33.85
N ALA A 135 6.34 -9.59 32.59
CA ALA A 135 5.51 -8.55 31.97
C ALA A 135 4.18 -9.12 31.50
N THR A 136 3.07 -8.50 31.91
CA THR A 136 1.72 -8.94 31.51
C THR A 136 1.27 -8.24 30.24
N LEU A 137 0.76 -9.01 29.29
CA LEU A 137 0.17 -8.55 28.02
C LEU A 137 -1.33 -8.86 28.00
N ARG A 138 -2.14 -7.92 27.51
CA ARG A 138 -3.57 -8.15 27.24
C ARG A 138 -3.79 -8.24 25.74
N ILE A 139 -4.18 -9.42 25.29
CA ILE A 139 -4.34 -9.75 23.88
C ILE A 139 -5.83 -9.85 23.54
N ALA A 140 -6.29 -8.98 22.65
CA ALA A 140 -7.65 -8.99 22.13
C ALA A 140 -7.78 -9.99 20.97
N PRO A 141 -8.98 -10.60 20.77
CA PRO A 141 -9.26 -11.38 19.58
C PRO A 141 -9.25 -10.47 18.33
N PRO A 142 -9.08 -11.03 17.11
CA PRO A 142 -9.20 -10.27 15.88
C PRO A 142 -10.52 -9.47 15.83
N PRO A 143 -10.49 -8.20 15.36
CA PRO A 143 -11.68 -7.34 15.27
C PRO A 143 -12.72 -7.82 14.23
N VAL A 144 -12.37 -8.78 13.38
CA VAL A 144 -13.26 -9.37 12.38
C VAL A 144 -13.98 -10.57 13.03
N ALA A 145 -15.27 -10.41 13.36
CA ALA A 145 -16.05 -11.45 14.02
C ALA A 145 -16.22 -12.70 13.12
N GLY A 146 -15.96 -13.88 13.68
CA GLY A 146 -16.65 -15.11 13.29
C GLY A 146 -15.93 -16.10 12.38
N GLU A 147 -15.23 -15.69 11.33
CA GLU A 147 -14.74 -16.65 10.29
C GLU A 147 -13.46 -16.20 9.57
N ALA A 148 -12.61 -15.42 10.24
CA ALA A 148 -11.26 -15.21 9.71
C ALA A 148 -10.41 -16.43 10.08
N GLY A 149 -10.45 -17.46 9.24
CA GLY A 149 -9.41 -18.49 9.25
C GLY A 149 -8.02 -17.85 9.12
N PRO A 150 -6.93 -18.61 9.34
CA PRO A 150 -5.55 -18.09 9.25
C PRO A 150 -5.29 -17.29 7.96
N ASP A 151 -5.99 -17.63 6.87
CA ASP A 151 -5.85 -16.99 5.56
C ASP A 151 -6.50 -15.61 5.42
N ARG A 152 -7.31 -15.18 6.39
CA ARG A 152 -8.05 -13.89 6.35
C ARG A 152 -7.62 -12.89 7.43
N TRP A 153 -6.81 -13.33 8.39
CA TRP A 153 -6.26 -12.49 9.44
C TRP A 153 -4.75 -12.38 9.31
N LEU A 154 -4.31 -11.30 8.67
CA LEU A 154 -2.89 -11.05 8.41
C LEU A 154 -2.48 -9.71 9.04
N PRO A 155 -2.11 -9.68 10.33
CA PRO A 155 -1.69 -8.46 11.02
C PRO A 155 -0.26 -8.08 10.64
N LEU A 156 -0.13 -7.06 9.80
CA LEU A 156 1.13 -6.60 9.22
C LEU A 156 1.34 -5.12 9.47
N THR A 157 2.62 -4.74 9.49
CA THR A 157 2.99 -3.32 9.48
C THR A 157 2.92 -2.73 8.07
N ALA A 158 3.21 -3.54 7.05
CA ALA A 158 3.10 -3.20 5.63
C ALA A 158 3.03 -4.49 4.79
N LEU A 159 2.31 -4.41 3.67
CA LEU A 159 2.23 -5.46 2.65
C LEU A 159 2.45 -4.86 1.27
N HIS A 160 3.39 -5.42 0.52
CA HIS A 160 3.54 -5.15 -0.91
C HIS A 160 3.31 -6.45 -1.68
N VAL A 161 2.62 -6.34 -2.82
CA VAL A 161 2.31 -7.48 -3.68
C VAL A 161 2.58 -7.09 -5.12
N ASP A 162 3.45 -7.85 -5.76
CA ASP A 162 3.75 -7.73 -7.18
C ASP A 162 3.23 -8.95 -7.94
N GLU A 163 2.80 -8.73 -9.18
CA GLU A 163 2.36 -9.78 -10.09
C GLU A 163 3.14 -9.68 -11.40
N THR A 164 3.65 -10.82 -11.86
CA THR A 164 4.28 -10.96 -13.18
C THR A 164 3.73 -12.18 -13.92
N TRP A 165 3.81 -12.10 -15.25
CA TRP A 165 3.36 -13.13 -16.18
C TRP A 165 4.48 -13.40 -17.19
N SER A 166 4.75 -14.67 -17.51
CA SER A 166 5.82 -15.05 -18.45
C SER A 166 5.54 -14.74 -19.92
N GLY A 167 4.30 -14.37 -20.29
CA GLY A 167 3.90 -14.12 -21.68
C GLY A 167 2.51 -13.46 -21.83
N PRO A 168 2.07 -13.17 -23.07
CA PRO A 168 0.75 -12.60 -23.34
C PRO A 168 -0.33 -13.64 -23.05
N THR A 169 -1.13 -13.41 -22.01
CA THR A 169 -2.18 -14.36 -21.60
C THR A 169 -3.38 -14.38 -22.55
N ASP A 170 -3.57 -13.32 -23.34
CA ASP A 170 -4.73 -13.09 -24.20
C ASP A 170 -4.60 -13.67 -25.62
N ALA A 171 -3.47 -14.28 -25.95
CA ALA A 171 -3.20 -14.91 -27.23
C ALA A 171 -2.29 -16.15 -27.03
N LEU A 172 -2.69 -17.03 -26.11
CA LEU A 172 -1.90 -18.20 -25.71
C LEU A 172 -2.43 -19.43 -26.48
N ASP A 173 -1.59 -20.10 -27.26
CA ASP A 173 -2.05 -21.26 -28.05
C ASP A 173 -2.31 -22.51 -27.17
N ILE A 174 -3.08 -23.48 -27.68
CA ILE A 174 -3.30 -24.76 -26.98
C ILE A 174 -1.96 -25.47 -26.82
N GLY A 175 -1.60 -25.79 -25.57
CA GLY A 175 -0.32 -26.41 -25.22
C GLY A 175 0.80 -25.42 -24.89
N GLU A 176 0.59 -24.11 -25.07
CA GLU A 176 1.47 -23.10 -24.51
C GLU A 176 1.20 -22.90 -23.02
N VAL A 177 2.21 -22.39 -22.32
CA VAL A 177 2.17 -22.22 -20.86
C VAL A 177 2.39 -20.76 -20.50
N ALA A 178 1.50 -20.23 -19.66
CA ALA A 178 1.73 -18.99 -18.94
C ALA A 178 2.07 -19.28 -17.48
N VAL A 179 3.13 -18.67 -16.98
CA VAL A 179 3.48 -18.72 -15.57
C VAL A 179 3.02 -17.43 -14.91
N ARG A 180 2.13 -17.54 -13.92
CA ARG A 180 1.77 -16.45 -13.01
C ARG A 180 2.72 -16.49 -11.82
N THR A 181 3.40 -15.39 -11.52
CA THR A 181 4.20 -15.25 -10.29
C THR A 181 3.67 -14.08 -9.48
N VAL A 182 3.27 -14.36 -8.24
CA VAL A 182 2.83 -13.37 -7.27
C VAL A 182 3.84 -13.33 -6.12
N THR A 183 4.44 -12.17 -5.87
CA THR A 183 5.43 -11.98 -4.82
C THR A 183 4.85 -11.10 -3.72
N LEU A 184 4.80 -11.63 -2.51
CA LEU A 184 4.33 -10.94 -1.31
C LEU A 184 5.55 -10.54 -0.48
N LEU A 185 5.68 -9.26 -0.17
CA LEU A 185 6.65 -8.73 0.77
C LEU A 185 5.90 -8.22 2.01
N ALA A 186 6.03 -8.93 3.12
CA ALA A 186 5.28 -8.70 4.35
C ALA A 186 6.22 -8.26 5.49
N HIS A 187 5.89 -7.14 6.13
CA HIS A 187 6.63 -6.62 7.28
C HIS A 187 5.94 -7.00 8.59
N GLY A 188 6.68 -7.69 9.46
CA GLY A 188 6.28 -8.01 10.83
C GLY A 188 5.73 -9.43 11.03
N LEU A 189 5.80 -10.30 10.02
CA LEU A 189 5.48 -11.72 10.15
C LEU A 189 6.66 -12.58 9.72
N THR A 190 6.71 -13.78 10.30
CA THR A 190 7.63 -14.86 9.92
C THR A 190 7.02 -15.72 8.80
N PRO A 191 7.84 -16.51 8.07
CA PRO A 191 7.39 -17.36 6.98
C PRO A 191 6.23 -18.29 7.34
N ASP A 192 6.24 -18.90 8.52
CA ASP A 192 5.21 -19.83 9.01
C ASP A 192 3.83 -19.17 9.22
N ARG A 193 3.78 -17.84 9.32
CA ARG A 193 2.54 -17.07 9.53
C ARG A 193 1.94 -16.52 8.25
N MET A 194 2.62 -16.67 7.13
CA MET A 194 2.11 -16.21 5.85
C MET A 194 1.09 -17.21 5.27
N PRO A 195 0.06 -16.73 4.55
CA PRO A 195 -0.90 -17.60 3.90
C PRO A 195 -0.22 -18.53 2.90
N THR A 196 -0.77 -19.73 2.72
CA THR A 196 -0.34 -20.66 1.67
C THR A 196 -0.81 -20.19 0.30
N THR A 197 -0.17 -20.70 -0.76
CA THR A 197 -0.62 -20.50 -2.14
C THR A 197 -2.13 -20.78 -2.26
N PRO A 198 -2.94 -19.81 -2.71
CA PRO A 198 -4.37 -20.04 -2.91
C PRO A 198 -4.63 -20.93 -4.12
N ASP A 199 -5.65 -21.76 -4.01
CA ASP A 199 -6.15 -22.53 -5.15
C ASP A 199 -6.87 -21.61 -6.15
N ILE A 200 -6.61 -21.83 -7.44
CA ILE A 200 -7.28 -21.13 -8.54
C ILE A 200 -8.05 -22.17 -9.33
N ASP A 201 -9.38 -22.12 -9.24
CA ASP A 201 -10.27 -23.03 -9.94
C ASP A 201 -10.98 -22.29 -11.09
N THR A 202 -10.91 -22.86 -12.28
CA THR A 202 -11.47 -22.30 -13.52
C THR A 202 -11.78 -23.40 -14.53
N ASP A 203 -12.88 -23.25 -15.28
CA ASP A 203 -13.40 -24.33 -16.13
C ASP A 203 -12.60 -24.60 -17.44
N ALA A 204 -11.88 -23.60 -17.98
CA ALA A 204 -11.31 -23.66 -19.33
C ALA A 204 -9.76 -23.59 -19.40
N VAL A 205 -9.09 -23.51 -18.25
CA VAL A 205 -7.61 -23.59 -18.16
C VAL A 205 -7.23 -24.52 -17.02
N PHE A 206 -6.20 -25.32 -17.22
CA PHE A 206 -5.57 -26.06 -16.13
C PHE A 206 -4.62 -25.14 -15.39
N VAL A 207 -4.75 -25.10 -14.06
CA VAL A 207 -3.86 -24.34 -13.18
C VAL A 207 -3.14 -25.31 -12.27
N PHE A 208 -1.82 -25.32 -12.35
CA PHE A 208 -0.95 -26.12 -11.51
C PHE A 208 -0.16 -25.20 -10.57
N PRO A 209 -0.45 -25.19 -9.26
CA PRO A 209 0.41 -24.49 -8.30
C PRO A 209 1.77 -25.18 -8.24
N GLU A 210 2.82 -24.37 -8.14
CA GLU A 210 4.18 -24.83 -7.88
C GLU A 210 4.53 -24.61 -6.41
N ASP A 211 5.61 -25.26 -5.96
CA ASP A 211 6.13 -25.07 -4.60
C ASP A 211 6.42 -23.59 -4.34
N GLU A 212 5.88 -23.09 -3.25
CA GLU A 212 6.11 -21.73 -2.81
C GLU A 212 7.53 -21.54 -2.25
N ILE A 213 8.12 -20.38 -2.54
CA ILE A 213 9.42 -20.01 -1.96
C ILE A 213 9.15 -19.00 -0.86
N ARG A 214 9.59 -19.32 0.36
CA ARG A 214 9.49 -18.42 1.52
C ARG A 214 10.89 -18.08 2.03
N THR A 215 11.20 -16.79 2.12
CA THR A 215 12.44 -16.28 2.72
C THR A 215 12.14 -15.22 3.76
N VAL A 216 13.04 -15.04 4.72
CA VAL A 216 12.91 -14.01 5.76
C VAL A 216 14.23 -13.30 5.98
N GLU A 217 14.17 -11.99 6.07
CA GLU A 217 15.25 -11.15 6.56
C GLU A 217 14.87 -10.60 7.93
N ILE A 218 15.70 -10.85 8.94
CA ILE A 218 15.47 -10.31 10.29
C ILE A 218 16.10 -8.91 10.37
N THR A 219 15.25 -7.88 10.44
CA THR A 219 15.67 -6.48 10.56
C THR A 219 15.48 -5.95 11.99
N PRO A 220 16.08 -4.81 12.37
CA PRO A 220 15.82 -4.17 13.67
C PRO A 220 14.35 -3.80 13.91
N ASP A 221 13.55 -3.66 12.85
CA ASP A 221 12.13 -3.30 12.93
C ASP A 221 11.20 -4.52 12.93
N GLY A 222 11.75 -5.72 12.77
CA GLY A 222 11.00 -6.98 12.67
C GLY A 222 11.43 -7.84 11.48
N PRO A 223 10.87 -9.06 11.35
CA PRO A 223 11.06 -9.88 10.17
C PRO A 223 10.41 -9.22 8.93
N VAL A 224 11.12 -9.29 7.81
CA VAL A 224 10.62 -8.98 6.48
C VAL A 224 10.57 -10.29 5.71
N THR A 225 9.36 -10.80 5.50
CA THR A 225 9.13 -12.09 4.85
C THR A 225 8.76 -11.88 3.40
N THR A 226 9.42 -12.63 2.51
CA THR A 226 9.06 -12.72 1.10
C THR A 226 8.44 -14.09 0.84
N VAL A 227 7.25 -14.12 0.23
CA VAL A 227 6.59 -15.34 -0.24
C VAL A 227 6.37 -15.22 -1.74
N VAL A 228 6.78 -16.24 -2.49
CA VAL A 228 6.57 -16.31 -3.94
C VAL A 228 5.60 -17.44 -4.23
N TRP A 229 4.42 -17.08 -4.70
CA TRP A 229 3.44 -18.02 -5.26
C TRP A 229 3.61 -18.09 -6.76
N ARG A 230 3.60 -19.30 -7.30
CA ARG A 230 3.76 -19.53 -8.73
C ARG A 230 2.74 -20.55 -9.22
N TRP A 231 2.09 -20.24 -10.33
CA TRP A 231 1.17 -21.15 -11.01
C TRP A 231 1.58 -21.28 -12.46
N THR A 232 1.63 -22.52 -12.93
CA THR A 232 1.71 -22.86 -14.34
C THR A 232 0.30 -23.04 -14.87
N ILE A 233 -0.06 -22.26 -15.89
CA ILE A 233 -1.41 -22.20 -16.46
C ILE A 233 -1.35 -22.60 -17.93
N THR A 234 -2.18 -23.57 -18.30
CA THR A 234 -2.26 -24.12 -19.66
C THR A 234 -3.71 -24.09 -20.15
N PRO A 235 -4.01 -23.55 -21.34
CA PRO A 235 -5.33 -23.66 -21.95
C PRO A 235 -5.72 -25.12 -22.16
N ASP A 236 -6.89 -25.51 -21.69
CA ASP A 236 -7.47 -26.84 -21.94
C ASP A 236 -8.31 -26.82 -23.22
N THR A 237 -9.15 -25.80 -23.34
CA THR A 237 -10.04 -25.59 -24.49
C THR A 237 -9.68 -24.30 -25.21
N PRO A 238 -10.08 -24.16 -26.49
CA PRO A 238 -9.97 -22.87 -27.19
C PRO A 238 -10.93 -21.81 -26.63
N GLU A 239 -11.82 -22.16 -25.68
CA GLU A 239 -12.77 -21.23 -25.12
C GLU A 239 -12.07 -20.22 -24.21
N PRO A 240 -12.39 -18.92 -24.33
CA PRO A 240 -11.75 -17.94 -23.47
C PRO A 240 -12.13 -18.14 -22.00
N SER A 241 -11.13 -18.15 -21.15
CA SER A 241 -11.23 -18.34 -19.69
C SER A 241 -10.89 -17.05 -18.94
N LEU A 242 -11.29 -17.00 -17.67
CA LEU A 242 -10.99 -15.89 -16.77
C LEU A 242 -10.39 -16.42 -15.48
N ILE A 243 -9.13 -16.08 -15.22
CA ILE A 243 -8.54 -16.22 -13.89
C ILE A 243 -9.18 -15.15 -12.99
N PRO A 244 -9.83 -15.54 -11.87
CA PRO A 244 -10.49 -14.60 -10.99
C PRO A 244 -9.51 -13.62 -10.35
N PRO A 245 -9.99 -12.44 -9.91
CA PRO A 245 -9.15 -11.51 -9.18
C PRO A 245 -8.71 -12.15 -7.85
N LEU A 246 -7.45 -11.98 -7.49
CA LEU A 246 -6.93 -12.45 -6.19
C LEU A 246 -7.01 -11.31 -5.19
N ARG A 247 -7.72 -11.55 -4.07
CA ARG A 247 -7.89 -10.57 -2.99
C ARG A 247 -7.17 -11.06 -1.74
N ILE A 248 -6.32 -10.22 -1.19
CA ILE A 248 -5.52 -10.51 0.01
C ILE A 248 -5.94 -9.50 1.09
N PRO A 249 -6.84 -9.88 2.01
CA PRO A 249 -7.18 -9.05 3.16
C PRO A 249 -6.02 -9.06 4.17
N TRP A 250 -5.74 -7.92 4.77
CA TRP A 250 -4.72 -7.79 5.82
C TRP A 250 -5.10 -6.69 6.80
N PHE A 251 -4.65 -6.82 8.04
CA PHE A 251 -4.85 -5.81 9.06
C PHE A 251 -3.60 -4.93 9.15
N ASP A 252 -3.74 -3.64 8.83
CA ASP A 252 -2.67 -2.67 9.01
C ASP A 252 -2.53 -2.32 10.49
N THR A 253 -1.48 -2.83 11.14
CA THR A 253 -1.24 -2.63 12.57
C THR A 253 -0.88 -1.19 12.92
N ARG A 254 -0.41 -0.38 11.95
CA ARG A 254 -0.13 1.05 12.13
C ARG A 254 -1.41 1.88 12.01
N ALA A 255 -2.23 1.61 11.00
CA ALA A 255 -3.47 2.32 10.76
C ALA A 255 -4.67 1.79 11.58
N ARG A 256 -4.52 0.59 12.18
CA ARG A 256 -5.54 -0.13 12.95
C ARG A 256 -6.82 -0.40 12.15
N GLU A 257 -6.66 -0.74 10.88
CA GLU A 257 -7.78 -0.98 9.95
C GLU A 257 -7.54 -2.21 9.07
N MET A 258 -8.63 -2.86 8.67
CA MET A 258 -8.57 -3.88 7.63
C MET A 258 -8.40 -3.23 6.27
N ARG A 259 -7.44 -3.74 5.50
CA ARG A 259 -7.15 -3.36 4.12
C ARG A 259 -7.23 -4.60 3.23
N GLU A 260 -7.32 -4.36 1.93
CA GLU A 260 -7.33 -5.41 0.91
C GLU A 260 -6.43 -4.98 -0.24
N ILE A 261 -5.59 -5.90 -0.70
CA ILE A 261 -4.90 -5.79 -1.99
C ILE A 261 -5.62 -6.69 -2.98
N ALA A 262 -5.98 -6.14 -4.14
CA ALA A 262 -6.66 -6.87 -5.20
C ALA A 262 -5.80 -6.90 -6.47
N LEU A 263 -5.37 -8.10 -6.87
CA LEU A 263 -4.79 -8.34 -8.18
C LEU A 263 -5.92 -8.54 -9.20
N PRO A 264 -5.84 -7.92 -10.39
CA PRO A 264 -6.94 -7.91 -11.35
C PRO A 264 -7.19 -9.32 -11.91
N ALA A 265 -8.43 -9.55 -12.34
CA ALA A 265 -8.77 -10.75 -13.11
C ALA A 265 -8.00 -10.75 -14.43
N ARG A 266 -7.57 -11.93 -14.89
CA ARG A 266 -6.79 -12.07 -16.12
C ARG A 266 -7.50 -12.98 -17.12
N ARG A 267 -7.67 -12.49 -18.35
CA ARG A 267 -8.27 -13.27 -19.44
C ARG A 267 -7.23 -14.18 -20.09
N PHE A 268 -7.69 -15.36 -20.44
CA PHE A 268 -6.97 -16.36 -21.23
C PHE A 268 -7.77 -16.68 -22.48
N ALA A 269 -7.13 -16.67 -23.65
CA ALA A 269 -7.78 -17.03 -24.92
C ALA A 269 -6.76 -17.65 -25.87
N VAL A 270 -7.21 -18.65 -26.62
CA VAL A 270 -6.47 -19.23 -27.75
C VAL A 270 -6.71 -18.38 -28.98
N ASP A 271 -5.64 -18.09 -29.75
CA ASP A 271 -5.74 -17.24 -30.94
C ASP A 271 -6.82 -17.81 -31.89
N GLY A 272 -7.76 -16.95 -32.29
CA GLY A 272 -8.91 -17.33 -33.11
C GLY A 272 -10.23 -17.63 -32.37
N ALA A 273 -10.27 -17.72 -31.05
CA ALA A 273 -11.52 -17.72 -30.29
C ALA A 273 -12.02 -16.30 -30.07
N VAL A 274 -12.47 -15.67 -31.16
CA VAL A 274 -13.17 -14.39 -31.14
C VAL A 274 -14.47 -14.60 -30.36
N PHE A 275 -14.48 -14.23 -29.09
CA PHE A 275 -15.74 -13.88 -28.47
C PHE A 275 -16.30 -12.70 -29.25
N GLY A 276 -17.47 -12.91 -29.83
CA GLY A 276 -18.45 -11.86 -30.05
C GLY A 276 -18.94 -11.25 -28.72
N VAL A 277 -18.03 -10.86 -27.83
CA VAL A 277 -18.27 -9.83 -26.82
C VAL A 277 -18.54 -8.49 -27.54
N GLU A 278 -18.02 -8.34 -28.76
CA GLU A 278 -18.30 -7.18 -29.62
C GLU A 278 -19.80 -6.97 -29.84
N ARG A 279 -20.67 -7.99 -29.86
CA ARG A 279 -22.12 -7.77 -30.09
C ARG A 279 -22.91 -7.35 -28.84
N ARG A 280 -22.44 -7.65 -27.63
CA ARG A 280 -23.09 -7.25 -26.35
C ARG A 280 -22.51 -5.93 -25.84
N ASP A 281 -21.20 -5.75 -25.97
CA ASP A 281 -20.54 -4.49 -25.67
C ASP A 281 -20.86 -3.44 -26.73
N GLU A 282 -21.03 -3.76 -28.03
CA GLU A 282 -21.54 -2.75 -28.97
C GLU A 282 -22.99 -2.37 -28.71
N ARG A 283 -23.84 -3.26 -28.16
CA ARG A 283 -25.23 -2.90 -27.81
C ARG A 283 -25.26 -2.04 -26.56
N LEU A 284 -24.42 -2.34 -25.57
CA LEU A 284 -24.28 -1.55 -24.34
C LEU A 284 -23.49 -0.26 -24.55
N GLU A 285 -22.48 -0.24 -25.43
CA GLU A 285 -21.76 0.94 -25.88
C GLU A 285 -22.59 1.76 -26.85
N ARG A 286 -23.37 1.17 -27.77
CA ARG A 286 -24.37 1.94 -28.55
C ARG A 286 -25.41 2.51 -27.60
N ALA A 287 -25.94 1.72 -26.67
CA ALA A 287 -26.88 2.21 -25.66
C ALA A 287 -26.23 3.28 -24.77
N ALA A 288 -24.96 3.16 -24.37
CA ALA A 288 -24.23 4.11 -23.52
C ALA A 288 -23.80 5.39 -24.27
N ARG A 289 -23.46 5.26 -25.56
CA ARG A 289 -23.21 6.37 -26.50
C ARG A 289 -24.45 7.25 -26.66
N TRP A 290 -25.64 6.65 -26.55
CA TRP A 290 -26.89 7.40 -26.47
C TRP A 290 -27.32 7.69 -25.01
N ALA A 291 -26.92 6.92 -23.99
CA ALA A 291 -27.31 7.12 -22.59
C ALA A 291 -26.73 8.41 -21.99
N GLY A 292 -25.51 8.79 -22.36
CA GLY A 292 -24.94 10.09 -21.98
C GLY A 292 -25.77 11.27 -22.51
N PRO A 293 -25.91 11.44 -23.84
CA PRO A 293 -26.66 12.55 -24.41
C PRO A 293 -28.19 12.47 -24.20
N LEU A 294 -28.82 11.28 -24.20
CA LEU A 294 -30.26 11.14 -23.90
C LEU A 294 -30.56 11.30 -22.40
N GLY A 295 -29.71 10.80 -21.50
CA GLY A 295 -29.84 11.01 -20.06
C GLY A 295 -29.63 12.47 -19.68
N PHE A 296 -28.67 13.15 -20.31
CA PHE A 296 -28.44 14.58 -20.14
C PHE A 296 -29.57 15.43 -20.73
N ALA A 297 -30.08 15.09 -21.92
CA ALA A 297 -31.23 15.76 -22.54
C ALA A 297 -32.52 15.54 -21.72
N GLY A 298 -32.75 14.33 -21.22
CA GLY A 298 -33.86 14.00 -20.33
C GLY A 298 -33.78 14.76 -19.00
N GLY A 299 -32.60 14.82 -18.39
CA GLY A 299 -32.36 15.61 -17.17
C GLY A 299 -32.57 17.11 -17.38
N LEU A 300 -32.14 17.66 -18.51
CA LEU A 300 -32.38 19.06 -18.87
C LEU A 300 -33.86 19.36 -19.13
N ALA A 301 -34.59 18.45 -19.79
CA ALA A 301 -36.01 18.62 -20.03
C ALA A 301 -36.84 18.58 -18.73
N LEU A 302 -36.52 17.66 -17.82
CA LEU A 302 -37.13 17.59 -16.50
C LEU A 302 -36.79 18.82 -15.65
N GLY A 303 -35.53 19.26 -15.66
CA GLY A 303 -35.11 20.49 -14.99
C GLY A 303 -35.82 21.74 -15.53
N ALA A 304 -35.93 21.87 -16.85
CA ALA A 304 -36.64 22.97 -17.50
C ALA A 304 -38.14 22.95 -17.16
N GLY A 305 -38.76 21.77 -17.11
CA GLY A 305 -40.15 21.59 -16.68
C GLY A 305 -40.38 22.02 -15.23
N ALA A 306 -39.47 21.65 -14.32
CA ALA A 306 -39.52 22.05 -12.91
C ALA A 306 -39.34 23.57 -12.73
N ILE A 307 -38.42 24.19 -13.48
CA ILE A 307 -38.21 25.64 -13.49
C ILE A 307 -39.44 26.36 -14.04
N ALA A 308 -40.03 25.88 -15.13
CA ALA A 308 -41.24 26.45 -15.71
C ALA A 308 -42.46 26.33 -14.78
N ALA A 309 -42.59 25.21 -14.05
CA ALA A 309 -43.64 25.02 -13.06
C ALA A 309 -43.46 25.95 -11.84
N ALA A 310 -42.22 26.14 -11.37
CA ALA A 310 -41.89 27.06 -10.28
C ALA A 310 -42.07 28.53 -10.67
N ALA A 311 -41.79 28.90 -11.92
CA ALA A 311 -42.04 30.23 -12.47
C ALA A 311 -43.54 30.55 -12.54
N ARG A 312 -44.37 29.56 -12.92
CA ARG A 312 -45.83 29.69 -12.98
C ARG A 312 -46.45 30.01 -11.61
N ARG A 313 -45.91 29.44 -10.52
CA ARG A 313 -46.32 29.75 -9.14
C ARG A 313 -45.93 31.17 -8.67
N ARG A 314 -44.98 31.81 -9.36
CA ARG A 314 -44.47 33.15 -9.04
C ARG A 314 -44.93 34.23 -10.04
N GLY A 315 -45.87 33.91 -10.94
CA GLY A 315 -46.39 34.84 -11.93
C GLY A 315 -45.41 35.21 -13.05
N LEU A 316 -44.30 34.47 -13.20
CA LEU A 316 -43.27 34.72 -14.22
C LEU A 316 -43.53 33.90 -15.47
N SER A 317 -43.22 34.45 -16.64
CA SER A 317 -43.32 33.70 -17.89
C SER A 317 -42.22 32.62 -17.95
N ALA A 318 -42.57 31.41 -18.41
CA ALA A 318 -41.62 30.29 -18.48
C ALA A 318 -40.38 30.62 -19.32
N ARG A 319 -40.54 31.47 -20.33
CA ARG A 319 -39.47 31.88 -21.25
C ARG A 319 -38.41 32.74 -20.56
N GLU A 320 -38.80 33.65 -19.69
CA GLU A 320 -37.87 34.50 -18.93
C GLU A 320 -37.10 33.70 -17.88
N ALA A 321 -37.78 32.77 -17.18
CA ALA A 321 -37.15 31.91 -16.18
C ALA A 321 -36.12 30.96 -16.81
N LEU A 322 -36.45 30.35 -17.96
CA LEU A 322 -35.53 29.47 -18.69
C LEU A 322 -34.34 30.25 -19.27
N ALA A 323 -34.55 31.47 -19.78
CA ALA A 323 -33.48 32.32 -20.29
C ALA A 323 -32.47 32.71 -19.19
N ALA A 324 -32.95 33.08 -17.99
CA ALA A 324 -32.10 33.41 -16.85
C ALA A 324 -31.25 32.21 -16.37
N VAL A 325 -31.84 31.01 -16.37
CA VAL A 325 -31.12 29.77 -16.03
C VAL A 325 -30.11 29.41 -17.11
N ALA A 326 -30.43 29.57 -18.39
CA ALA A 326 -29.50 29.32 -19.49
C ALA A 326 -28.25 30.22 -19.42
N VAL A 327 -28.41 31.50 -19.09
CA VAL A 327 -27.27 32.43 -18.93
C VAL A 327 -26.39 32.03 -17.74
N ARG A 328 -26.99 31.63 -16.61
CA ARG A 328 -26.24 31.13 -15.43
C ARG A 328 -25.52 29.81 -15.72
N ALA A 329 -26.19 28.87 -16.38
CA ALA A 329 -25.60 27.58 -16.76
C ALA A 329 -24.42 27.79 -17.73
N ARG A 330 -24.56 28.68 -18.71
CA ARG A 330 -23.47 29.01 -19.64
C ARG A 330 -22.24 29.60 -18.95
N ARG A 331 -22.44 30.46 -17.94
CA ARG A 331 -21.32 30.99 -17.13
C ARG A 331 -20.68 29.92 -16.24
N ALA A 332 -21.48 29.04 -15.64
CA ALA A 332 -20.98 27.97 -14.77
C ALA A 332 -20.22 26.89 -15.54
N LEU A 333 -20.61 26.59 -16.78
CA LEU A 333 -19.99 25.56 -17.62
C LEU A 333 -18.83 26.08 -18.49
N ALA A 334 -18.65 27.40 -18.60
CA ALA A 334 -17.52 28.01 -19.31
C ALA A 334 -16.12 27.45 -18.91
N PRO A 335 -15.76 27.28 -17.62
CA PRO A 335 -14.47 26.70 -17.24
C PRO A 335 -14.34 25.22 -17.63
N VAL A 336 -15.43 24.46 -17.65
CA VAL A 336 -15.43 23.05 -18.06
C VAL A 336 -15.22 22.94 -19.57
N ALA A 337 -15.91 23.77 -20.36
CA ALA A 337 -15.72 23.84 -21.81
C ALA A 337 -14.28 24.22 -22.18
N ALA A 338 -13.68 25.18 -21.47
CA ALA A 338 -12.27 25.56 -21.66
C ALA A 338 -11.30 24.40 -21.38
N ARG A 339 -11.54 23.60 -20.32
CA ARG A 339 -10.72 22.41 -20.00
C ARG A 339 -10.83 21.33 -21.08
N ILE A 340 -12.02 21.09 -21.63
CA ILE A 340 -12.24 20.10 -22.69
C ILE A 340 -11.54 20.53 -23.99
N GLU A 341 -11.66 21.79 -24.38
CA GLU A 341 -10.97 22.31 -25.57
C GLU A 341 -9.44 22.26 -25.40
N LEU A 342 -8.93 22.52 -24.20
CA LEU A 342 -7.51 22.39 -23.92
C LEU A 342 -7.02 20.93 -23.99
N TRP A 343 -7.81 19.99 -23.44
CA TRP A 343 -7.51 18.57 -23.54
C TRP A 343 -7.47 18.11 -25.01
N ARG A 344 -8.44 18.53 -25.83
CA ARG A 344 -8.46 18.26 -27.28
C ARG A 344 -7.26 18.86 -28.00
N ALA A 345 -6.85 20.08 -27.65
CA ALA A 345 -5.68 20.73 -28.24
C ALA A 345 -4.37 20.01 -27.88
N ARG A 346 -4.22 19.52 -26.65
CA ARG A 346 -3.06 18.70 -26.21
C ARG A 346 -3.03 17.33 -26.90
N ALA A 347 -4.18 16.68 -27.05
CA ALA A 347 -4.30 15.43 -27.78
C ALA A 347 -3.98 15.61 -29.27
N GLY A 348 -4.52 16.67 -29.89
CA GLY A 348 -4.27 17.02 -31.29
C GLY A 348 -2.81 17.32 -31.60
N LEU A 349 -2.10 18.00 -30.69
CA LEU A 349 -0.66 18.28 -30.85
C LEU A 349 0.16 16.98 -30.84
N ARG A 350 -0.08 16.09 -29.88
CA ARG A 350 0.61 14.78 -29.80
C ARG A 350 0.38 13.95 -31.05
N ALA A 351 -0.86 13.90 -31.53
CA ALA A 351 -1.22 13.17 -32.74
C ALA A 351 -0.57 13.77 -34.00
N ALA A 352 -0.47 15.10 -34.09
CA ALA A 352 0.19 15.76 -35.23
C ALA A 352 1.71 15.56 -35.25
N VAL A 353 2.36 15.64 -34.07
CA VAL A 353 3.79 15.33 -33.91
C VAL A 353 4.08 13.87 -34.28
N ALA A 354 3.21 12.94 -33.88
CA ALA A 354 3.36 11.53 -34.25
C ALA A 354 3.27 11.28 -35.76
N ARG A 355 2.48 12.08 -36.49
CA ARG A 355 2.37 12.01 -37.95
C ARG A 355 3.40 12.83 -38.71
N GLY A 356 4.24 13.61 -38.02
CA GLY A 356 5.16 14.55 -38.66
C GLY A 356 4.48 15.72 -39.38
N ASP A 357 3.20 15.99 -39.09
CA ASP A 357 2.44 17.05 -39.75
C ASP A 357 2.66 18.39 -39.04
N ALA A 358 3.56 19.19 -39.60
CA ALA A 358 3.94 20.50 -39.06
C ALA A 358 2.76 21.49 -38.99
N PHE A 359 1.87 21.50 -39.99
CA PHE A 359 0.73 22.41 -40.02
C PHE A 359 -0.35 22.01 -39.00
N ALA A 360 -0.63 20.72 -38.84
CA ALA A 360 -1.52 20.25 -37.79
C ALA A 360 -0.95 20.49 -36.39
N ALA A 361 0.36 20.30 -36.21
CA ALA A 361 1.03 20.58 -34.95
C ALA A 361 0.94 22.08 -34.61
N ARG A 362 1.14 22.95 -35.59
CA ARG A 362 1.00 24.40 -35.44
C ARG A 362 -0.43 24.84 -35.10
N ARG A 363 -1.45 24.28 -35.75
CA ARG A 363 -2.87 24.57 -35.43
C ARG A 363 -3.21 24.18 -34.00
N ALA A 364 -2.74 23.02 -33.54
CA ALA A 364 -2.95 22.55 -32.17
C ALA A 364 -2.20 23.42 -31.15
N ALA A 365 -0.94 23.79 -31.45
CA ALA A 365 -0.15 24.72 -30.63
C ALA A 365 -0.82 26.10 -30.49
N ARG A 366 -1.43 26.63 -31.57
CA ARG A 366 -2.18 27.90 -31.53
C ARG A 366 -3.34 27.86 -30.54
N ARG A 367 -4.10 26.77 -30.54
CA ARG A 367 -5.24 26.61 -29.62
C ARG A 367 -4.79 26.53 -28.16
N ARG A 368 -3.65 25.87 -27.89
CA ARG A 368 -3.04 25.86 -26.55
C ARG A 368 -2.56 27.24 -26.12
N ALA A 369 -1.93 28.00 -27.02
CA ALA A 369 -1.47 29.37 -26.73
C ALA A 369 -2.64 30.34 -26.48
N GLN A 370 -3.71 30.26 -27.28
CA GLN A 370 -4.93 31.05 -27.05
C GLN A 370 -5.63 30.72 -25.73
N ALA A 371 -5.44 29.50 -25.22
CA ALA A 371 -5.90 29.06 -23.92
C ALA A 371 -4.91 29.35 -22.77
N GLY A 372 -3.78 30.01 -23.04
CA GLY A 372 -2.74 30.32 -22.04
C GLY A 372 -1.89 29.12 -21.61
N ASP A 373 -2.01 27.97 -22.27
CA ASP A 373 -1.32 26.71 -21.92
C ASP A 373 0.01 26.49 -22.67
N LEU A 374 0.34 27.40 -23.58
CA LEU A 374 1.57 27.33 -24.36
C LEU A 374 2.20 28.72 -24.43
N ASP A 375 3.47 28.79 -24.08
CA ASP A 375 4.26 30.02 -24.17
C ASP A 375 4.36 30.53 -25.63
N PRO A 376 4.29 31.85 -25.86
CA PRO A 376 4.47 32.43 -27.19
C PRO A 376 5.78 32.04 -27.90
N ALA A 377 6.88 31.78 -27.19
CA ALA A 377 8.13 31.37 -27.82
C ALA A 377 8.05 29.94 -28.38
N THR A 378 7.37 29.03 -27.67
CA THR A 378 7.09 27.67 -28.16
C THR A 378 6.16 27.72 -29.37
N LEU A 379 5.19 28.64 -29.39
CA LEU A 379 4.34 28.85 -30.55
C LEU A 379 5.12 29.31 -31.79
N ALA A 380 6.02 30.28 -31.62
CA ALA A 380 6.89 30.79 -32.68
C ALA A 380 7.82 29.71 -33.24
N MET A 381 8.15 28.70 -32.44
CA MET A 381 8.93 27.55 -32.91
C MET A 381 8.09 26.63 -33.82
N PHE A 382 6.84 26.36 -33.47
CA PHE A 382 5.93 25.67 -34.38
C PHE A 382 5.60 26.49 -35.64
N ASP A 383 5.63 27.83 -35.59
CA ASP A 383 5.56 28.68 -36.80
C ASP A 383 6.75 28.43 -37.72
N ARG A 384 7.97 28.50 -37.17
CA ARG A 384 9.21 28.24 -37.94
C ARG A 384 9.25 26.83 -38.49
N LEU A 385 8.76 25.84 -37.74
CA LEU A 385 8.69 24.45 -38.21
C LEU A 385 7.60 24.22 -39.25
N ALA A 386 6.58 25.08 -39.36
CA ALA A 386 5.52 24.93 -40.35
C ALA A 386 5.77 25.75 -41.63
N TYR A 387 6.44 26.89 -41.52
CA TYR A 387 6.62 27.85 -42.62
C TYR A 387 8.09 28.19 -42.91
N GLY A 388 9.04 27.52 -42.25
CA GLY A 388 10.47 27.74 -42.46
C GLY A 388 11.00 27.15 -43.77
N PRO A 389 12.19 27.59 -44.22
CA PRO A 389 12.79 27.13 -45.48
C PRO A 389 13.37 25.70 -45.37
N GLU A 390 13.55 25.17 -44.17
CA GLU A 390 14.10 23.82 -43.94
C GLU A 390 12.98 22.76 -43.86
N PRO A 391 13.20 21.55 -44.42
CA PRO A 391 12.26 20.46 -44.32
C PRO A 391 12.07 20.02 -42.86
N THR A 392 10.82 20.02 -42.40
CA THR A 392 10.47 19.72 -41.02
C THR A 392 10.64 18.24 -40.70
N SER A 393 11.53 17.91 -39.76
CA SER A 393 11.66 16.54 -39.27
C SER A 393 10.73 16.27 -38.08
N ARG A 394 10.29 15.01 -37.95
CA ARG A 394 9.48 14.53 -36.82
C ARG A 394 10.18 14.79 -35.48
N ASP A 395 11.50 14.65 -35.44
CA ASP A 395 12.30 14.90 -34.24
C ASP A 395 12.36 16.39 -33.87
N ALA A 396 12.35 17.29 -34.86
CA ALA A 396 12.25 18.72 -34.61
C ALA A 396 10.89 19.10 -33.99
N LEU A 397 9.79 18.51 -34.49
CA LEU A 397 8.45 18.69 -33.93
C LEU A 397 8.34 18.10 -32.51
N ARG A 398 8.97 16.95 -32.27
CA ARG A 398 9.01 16.30 -30.96
C ARG A 398 9.79 17.13 -29.94
N ARG A 399 10.98 17.60 -30.28
CA ARG A 399 11.78 18.51 -29.43
C ARG A 399 11.04 19.81 -29.12
N ALA A 400 10.24 20.30 -30.06
CA ALA A 400 9.40 21.47 -29.85
C ALA A 400 8.22 21.23 -28.91
N ALA A 401 7.64 20.03 -28.94
CA ALA A 401 6.55 19.63 -28.06
C ALA A 401 7.03 19.29 -26.63
N GLU A 402 8.25 18.80 -26.48
CA GLU A 402 8.84 18.38 -25.19
C GLU A 402 9.42 19.55 -24.38
N ARG A 403 9.66 20.71 -25.00
CA ARG A 403 9.95 21.95 -24.26
C ARG A 403 8.68 22.49 -23.59
N GLN A 404 8.46 22.11 -22.34
CA GLN A 404 7.53 22.79 -21.43
C GLN A 404 8.21 23.16 -20.09
N PRO A 405 7.66 24.16 -19.36
CA PRO A 405 8.41 25.28 -18.79
C PRO A 405 9.25 24.92 -17.56
N ARG A 406 10.41 25.58 -17.41
CA ARG A 406 10.95 25.88 -16.07
C ARG A 406 10.02 26.92 -15.45
N GLY A 407 9.57 26.64 -14.22
CA GLY A 407 8.37 27.22 -13.63
C GLY A 407 8.33 28.75 -13.49
N ALA A 408 7.10 29.21 -13.33
CA ALA A 408 6.70 30.35 -12.52
C ALA A 408 5.46 29.92 -11.74
#